data_AF-A0A4Q2YZP9-F1
#
_entry.id   AF-A0A4Q2YZP9-F1
#
_cell.length_a   1.000
_cell.length_b   1.000
_cell.length_c   1.000
_cell.angle_alpha   90.00
_cell.angle_beta   90.00
_cell.angle_gamma   90.00
#
_symmetry.space_group_name_H-M   'P 1'
#
loop_
_entity.id
_entity.type
_entity.pdbx_description
1 polymer ?
#
loop_
_entity_poly.entity_id
_entity_poly.type
_entity_poly.pdbx_seq_one_letter_code
_entity_poly.pdbx_strand_id
1 'polypeptide(L)' 'MRLVFTSDQMPGYKRIRKGTGFSFILPDGGVLSDKDERRRILSLAVPPAYE' A
#
# COMPACT_ATOMS: atom_id res chain seq x y z
N MET A 1 9.71 14.51 20.05
CA MET A 1 9.43 13.38 19.14
C MET A 1 7.95 13.05 19.26
N ARG A 2 7.17 13.18 18.19
CA ARG A 2 5.70 13.03 18.22
C ARG A 2 5.34 11.58 17.89
N LEU A 3 4.50 10.95 18.70
CA LEU A 3 3.95 9.63 18.40
C LEU A 3 2.86 9.78 17.33
N VAL A 4 2.89 8.89 16.33
CA VAL A 4 1.83 8.75 15.34
C VAL A 4 1.11 7.44 15.64
N PHE A 5 -0.16 7.55 16.03
CA PHE A 5 -1.00 6.39 16.31
C PHE A 5 -1.71 5.95 15.04
N THR A 6 -1.69 4.64 14.76
CA THR A 6 -2.37 4.01 13.63
C THR A 6 -3.13 2.78 14.11
N SER A 7 -4.19 2.39 13.41
CA SER A 7 -4.92 1.13 13.63
C SER A 7 -5.10 0.42 12.30
N ASP A 8 -5.17 -0.91 12.37
CA ASP A 8 -5.59 -1.82 11.29
C ASP A 8 -7.00 -1.54 10.75
N GLN A 9 -7.84 -0.84 11.52
CA GLN A 9 -9.17 -0.38 11.07
C GLN A 9 -9.10 0.88 10.20
N MET A 10 -7.97 1.60 10.18
CA MET A 10 -7.82 2.76 9.30
C MET A 10 -7.65 2.29 7.85
N PRO A 11 -8.37 2.90 6.89
CA PRO A 11 -8.27 2.50 5.51
C PRO A 11 -6.86 2.81 4.98
N GLY A 12 -6.11 1.76 4.69
CA GLY A 12 -4.81 1.83 4.04
C GLY A 12 -4.92 1.72 2.52
N TYR A 13 -3.78 1.51 1.85
CA TYR A 13 -3.78 1.21 0.44
C TYR A 13 -4.26 -0.21 0.17
N LYS A 14 -5.17 -0.37 -0.79
CA LYS A 14 -5.54 -1.70 -1.29
C LYS A 14 -4.58 -2.11 -2.40
N ARG A 15 -3.81 -3.17 -2.16
CA ARG A 15 -2.94 -3.78 -3.17
C ARG A 15 -3.77 -4.70 -4.09
N ILE A 16 -3.71 -4.47 -5.39
CA ILE A 16 -4.36 -5.30 -6.41
C ILE A 16 -3.32 -5.81 -7.41
N ARG A 17 -3.48 -7.04 -7.88
CA ARG A 17 -2.61 -7.61 -8.93
C ARG A 17 -3.06 -7.06 -10.30
N LYS A 18 -2.13 -6.55 -11.09
CA LYS A 18 -2.39 -6.04 -12.44
C LYS A 18 -1.26 -6.50 -13.37
N GLY A 19 -1.57 -7.43 -14.27
CA GLY A 19 -0.58 -8.07 -15.14
C GLY A 19 0.51 -8.78 -14.35
N THR A 20 1.77 -8.42 -14.60
CA THR A 20 2.96 -8.97 -13.94
C THR A 20 3.31 -8.29 -12.61
N GLY A 21 2.57 -7.25 -12.20
CA GLY A 21 2.89 -6.47 -11.01
C GLY A 21 1.67 -6.12 -10.16
N PHE A 22 1.83 -5.08 -9.35
CA PHE A 22 0.81 -4.58 -8.43
C PHE A 22 0.44 -3.11 -8.71
N SER A 23 -0.83 -2.80 -8.50
CA SER A 23 -1.35 -1.44 -8.37
C SER A 23 -1.84 -1.23 -6.95
N PHE A 24 -1.77 0.01 -6.46
CA PHE A 24 -2.21 0.40 -5.13
C PHE A 24 -3.35 1.40 -5.28
N ILE A 25 -4.48 1.10 -4.63
CA ILE A 25 -5.68 1.93 -4.63
C ILE A 25 -5.75 2.66 -3.29
N LEU A 26 -5.93 3.96 -3.33
CA LEU A 26 -6.10 4.83 -2.17
C LEU A 26 -7.49 4.62 -1.52
N PRO A 27 -7.66 5.00 -0.25
CA PRO A 27 -8.97 4.96 0.42
C PRO A 27 -10.08 5.71 -0.30
N ASP A 28 -9.75 6.75 -1.06
CA ASP A 28 -10.68 7.55 -1.87
C ASP A 28 -11.04 6.91 -3.22
N GLY A 29 -10.49 5.73 -3.52
CA GLY A 29 -10.66 5.02 -4.80
C GLY A 29 -9.67 5.44 -5.88
N GLY A 30 -8.83 6.43 -5.63
CA GLY A 30 -7.76 6.85 -6.54
C GLY A 30 -6.68 5.78 -6.72
N VAL A 31 -5.93 5.87 -7.82
CA VAL A 31 -4.76 5.02 -8.03
C VAL A 31 -3.53 5.77 -7.56
N LEU A 32 -2.66 5.11 -6.80
CA LEU A 32 -1.36 5.65 -6.43
C LEU A 32 -0.50 5.77 -7.69
N SER A 33 -0.38 6.99 -8.21
CA SER A 33 0.40 7.32 -9.40
C SER A 33 1.84 7.74 -9.07
N ASP A 34 2.08 8.17 -7.83
CA ASP A 34 3.40 8.56 -7.34
C ASP A 34 4.38 7.39 -7.46
N LYS A 35 5.47 7.61 -8.23
CA LYS A 35 6.45 6.56 -8.53
C LYS A 35 7.35 6.26 -7.33
N ASP A 36 7.65 7.26 -6.50
CA ASP A 36 8.55 7.09 -5.37
C ASP A 36 7.83 6.40 -4.21
N GLU A 37 6.58 6.76 -3.95
CA GLU A 37 5.77 6.05 -2.95
C GLU A 37 5.52 4.60 -3.37
N ARG A 38 5.26 4.36 -4.66
CA ARG A 38 5.16 2.98 -5.19
C ARG A 38 6.47 2.20 -5.01
N ARG A 39 7.62 2.81 -5.29
CA ARG A 39 8.93 2.17 -5.11
C ARG A 39 9.16 1.84 -3.63
N ARG A 40 8.85 2.76 -2.73
CA ARG A 40 8.92 2.55 -1.28
C ARG A 40 8.07 1.35 -0.86
N ILE A 41 6.79 1.31 -1.24
CA ILE A 41 5.89 0.20 -0.87
C ILE A 41 6.39 -1.15 -1.42
N LEU A 42 6.84 -1.19 -2.68
CA LEU A 42 7.38 -2.42 -3.27
C LEU A 42 8.69 -2.87 -2.60
N SER A 43 9.49 -1.93 -2.09
CA SER A 43 10.73 -2.24 -1.36
C SER A 43 10.50 -2.80 0.04
N LEU A 44 9.31 -2.61 0.63
CA LEU A 44 8.98 -3.14 1.96
C LEU A 44 8.94 -4.68 2.00
N ALA A 45 9.00 -5.36 0.84
CA ALA A 45 9.06 -6.81 0.72
C ALA A 45 8.01 -7.53 1.59
N VAL A 46 6.81 -6.94 1.71
CA VAL A 46 5.74 -7.49 2.54
C VAL A 46 5.36 -8.86 1.98
N PRO A 47 5.62 -9.95 2.72
CA PRO A 47 5.33 -11.30 2.23
C PRO A 47 3.82 -11.44 1.96
N PRO A 48 3.42 -12.37 1.09
CA PRO A 48 2.01 -12.71 0.98
C PRO A 48 1.49 -13.11 2.37
N ALA A 49 0.30 -12.62 2.72
CA ALA A 49 -0.39 -13.09 3.90
C ALA A 49 -0.81 -14.54 3.60
N TYR A 50 -0.07 -15.49 4.14
CA TYR A 50 -0.52 -16.88 4.22
C TYR A 50 -1.58 -16.95 5.33
N GLU A 51 -2.62 -17.75 5.12
CA GLU A 51 -3.66 -18.05 6.12
C GLU A 51 -3.08 -18.82 7.32
#